data_AF-A0A2D7MIW9-F1
#
_entry.id   AF-A0A2D7MIW9-F1
#
_cell.length_a   1.000
_cell.length_b   1.000
_cell.length_c   1.000
_cell.angle_alpha   90.00
_cell.angle_beta   90.00
_cell.angle_gamma   90.00
#
_symmetry.space_group_name_H-M   'P 1'
#
loop_
_entity.id
_entity.type
_entity.pdbx_description
1 polymer ?
#
loop_
_entity_poly.entity_id
_entity_poly.type
_entity_poly.pdbx_seq_one_letter_code
_entity_poly.pdbx_strand_id
1 'polypeptide(L)'
;MTRVFIPTTQYPVEIISLTEEHSDIQSVICITNTFTALPVSAAYHAFIRRPTGIIQKITGIPSFRADVSGPIDQGDSWQLAMLIAHRLHHQNRFSQAPDHLQNDQDAQDIHDDLPVIWASGQVDINQTVSPIMHVREKLLASQALLKAINNRGGQLHIALHPDNMAEIADLIPENAICHPLSQEADINRLLSDMQVQQHSNNATDQANHIEQTDDAATSPLRRRLNHILSIQKSLSRFFNKAWKRRLAGYGLITMLLLTLQQMIPWQPIHAAMEMEKSGEHTKLIRMLKSYRQDDNFIAWLSFHYFEEAYLQQKSDQLIAQIDMQLVWAVANDNASSCDNDQMRWHRYEIADAALPSLPQQRCHLYLEIQNRGDNRLAIAVAININDGDQIIPLLQPAQTELAPTEYIRHPIHLTEQKPFMIMVSSSEHMTSNWYRWFKRWAARPAGLTAKNSLKDTGIGVHLAAQDKA
;
A
#
# COMPACT_ATOMS: atom_id res chain seq x y z
N MET A 1 -11.40 -29.96 2.47
CA MET A 1 -10.32 -28.94 2.41
C MET A 1 -9.77 -28.86 0.99
N THR A 2 -8.98 -27.85 0.65
CA THR A 2 -8.50 -27.58 -0.72
C THR A 2 -7.08 -27.00 -0.70
N ARG A 3 -6.22 -27.48 -1.60
CA ARG A 3 -4.85 -26.97 -1.79
C ARG A 3 -4.82 -25.97 -2.95
N VAL A 4 -4.01 -24.92 -2.83
CA VAL A 4 -3.92 -23.85 -3.85
C VAL A 4 -2.48 -23.62 -4.26
N PHE A 5 -2.23 -23.62 -5.57
CA PHE A 5 -0.92 -23.44 -6.18
C PHE A 5 -0.87 -22.17 -7.03
N ILE A 6 0.21 -21.42 -6.85
CA ILE A 6 0.64 -20.27 -7.64
C ILE A 6 1.67 -20.76 -8.67
N PRO A 7 1.37 -20.74 -9.97
CA PRO A 7 2.36 -21.13 -10.96
C PRO A 7 3.36 -20.02 -11.25
N THR A 8 4.63 -20.41 -11.29
CA THR A 8 5.72 -19.58 -11.81
C THR A 8 6.27 -20.18 -13.10
N THR A 9 7.12 -19.45 -13.81
CA THR A 9 7.79 -19.95 -15.02
C THR A 9 8.88 -20.98 -14.73
N GLN A 10 9.24 -21.20 -13.46
CA GLN A 10 10.26 -22.17 -13.06
C GLN A 10 9.65 -23.41 -12.41
N TYR A 11 8.71 -23.23 -11.48
CA TYR A 11 7.99 -24.31 -10.77
C TYR A 11 6.69 -23.81 -10.13
N PRO A 12 5.71 -24.69 -9.88
CA PRO A 12 4.53 -24.32 -9.10
C PRO A 12 4.88 -24.16 -7.62
N VAL A 13 4.34 -23.10 -7.01
CA VAL A 13 4.51 -22.77 -5.59
C VAL A 13 3.20 -23.04 -4.86
N GLU A 14 3.21 -23.85 -3.82
CA GLU A 14 2.05 -24.11 -2.98
C GLU A 14 1.89 -23.02 -1.92
N ILE A 15 0.64 -22.61 -1.66
CA ILE A 15 0.29 -21.83 -0.47
C ILE A 15 0.07 -22.83 0.66
N ILE A 16 0.95 -22.81 1.67
CA ILE A 16 1.03 -23.82 2.72
C ILE A 16 0.17 -23.45 3.93
N SER A 17 0.23 -22.19 4.35
CA SER A 17 -0.50 -21.67 5.51
C SER A 17 -0.95 -20.23 5.28
N LEU A 18 -2.02 -19.86 5.99
CA LEU A 18 -2.51 -18.48 6.08
C LEU A 18 -2.83 -18.23 7.56
N THR A 19 -1.98 -17.48 8.24
CA THR A 19 -2.13 -17.17 9.66
C THR A 19 -2.61 -15.74 9.81
N GLU A 20 -3.71 -15.56 10.55
CA GLU A 20 -4.24 -14.24 10.88
C GLU A 20 -3.32 -13.55 11.89
N GLU A 21 -2.93 -12.31 11.61
CA GLU A 21 -2.02 -11.54 12.46
C GLU A 21 -2.72 -10.31 13.04
N HIS A 22 -2.09 -9.71 14.07
CA HIS A 22 -2.61 -8.48 14.66
C HIS A 22 -2.68 -7.34 13.63
N SER A 23 -3.64 -6.42 13.78
CA SER A 23 -3.87 -5.32 12.83
C SER A 23 -2.70 -4.37 12.61
N ASP A 24 -1.77 -4.35 13.56
CA ASP A 24 -0.62 -3.44 13.57
C ASP A 24 0.60 -4.07 12.90
N ILE A 25 0.54 -5.37 12.60
CA ILE A 25 1.59 -6.12 11.91
C ILE A 25 1.34 -6.02 10.41
N GLN A 26 2.42 -5.87 9.63
CA GLN A 26 2.32 -5.92 8.18
C GLN A 26 2.14 -7.36 7.70
N SER A 27 1.23 -7.54 6.74
CA SER A 27 1.06 -8.82 6.06
C SER A 27 2.29 -9.16 5.23
N VAL A 28 2.77 -10.40 5.33
CA VAL A 28 3.99 -10.85 4.66
C VAL A 28 3.78 -12.23 4.02
N ILE A 29 4.51 -12.49 2.93
CA ILE A 29 4.65 -13.83 2.35
C ILE A 29 6.06 -14.32 2.67
N CYS A 30 6.18 -15.48 3.30
CA CYS A 30 7.46 -16.10 3.64
C CYS A 30 7.59 -17.46 2.97
N ILE A 31 8.82 -17.91 2.73
CA ILE A 31 9.05 -19.34 2.47
C ILE A 31 8.80 -20.08 3.78
N THR A 32 8.07 -21.19 3.74
CA THR A 32 7.79 -22.00 4.93
C THR A 32 9.05 -22.32 5.73
N ASN A 33 8.95 -22.24 7.06
CA ASN A 33 10.04 -22.41 8.01
C ASN A 33 11.19 -21.38 7.88
N THR A 34 10.96 -20.25 7.21
CA THR A 34 11.92 -19.14 7.16
C THR A 34 11.34 -17.88 7.81
N PHE A 35 12.24 -16.99 8.24
CA PHE A 35 11.90 -15.65 8.71
C PHE A 35 12.09 -14.57 7.63
N THR A 36 12.31 -14.99 6.39
CA THR A 36 12.62 -14.09 5.28
C THR A 36 11.35 -13.82 4.47
N ALA A 37 10.89 -12.57 4.53
CA ALA A 37 9.82 -12.08 3.69
C ALA A 37 10.26 -12.06 2.21
N LEU A 38 9.39 -12.53 1.32
CA LEU A 38 9.60 -12.50 -0.12
C LEU A 38 9.49 -11.07 -0.67
N PRO A 39 10.14 -10.75 -1.80
CA PRO A 39 10.10 -9.42 -2.41
C PRO A 39 8.68 -8.89 -2.69
N VAL A 40 7.74 -9.80 -3.00
CA VAL A 40 6.32 -9.47 -3.25
C VAL A 40 5.53 -9.11 -1.98
N SER A 41 6.12 -9.19 -0.78
CA SER A 41 5.40 -8.98 0.49
C SER A 41 4.78 -7.59 0.61
N ALA A 42 5.41 -6.54 0.10
CA ALA A 42 4.83 -5.19 0.10
C ALA A 42 3.55 -5.12 -0.77
N ALA A 43 3.57 -5.77 -1.94
CA ALA A 43 2.40 -5.85 -2.82
C ALA A 43 1.30 -6.73 -2.20
N TYR A 44 1.67 -7.82 -1.52
CA TYR A 44 0.74 -8.65 -0.75
C TYR A 44 0.10 -7.89 0.41
N HIS A 45 0.86 -7.07 1.14
CA HIS A 45 0.32 -6.21 2.17
C HIS A 45 -0.73 -5.23 1.61
N ALA A 46 -0.42 -4.57 0.49
CA ALA A 46 -1.35 -3.69 -0.20
C ALA A 46 -2.59 -4.41 -0.76
N PHE A 47 -2.45 -5.70 -1.11
CA PHE A 47 -3.54 -6.58 -1.55
C PHE A 47 -4.48 -6.97 -0.40
N ILE A 48 -3.97 -7.00 0.85
CA ILE A 48 -4.76 -7.32 2.03
C ILE A 48 -5.43 -6.09 2.65
N ARG A 49 -4.63 -5.07 2.98
CA ARG A 49 -5.02 -3.99 3.88
C ARG A 49 -5.76 -2.86 3.17
N ARG A 50 -6.86 -2.39 3.76
CA ARG A 50 -7.60 -1.20 3.31
C ARG A 50 -6.70 0.06 3.31
N PRO A 51 -6.92 1.03 2.40
CA PRO A 51 -8.11 1.18 1.56
C PRO A 51 -8.10 0.39 0.23
N THR A 52 -6.94 -0.06 -0.24
CA THR A 52 -6.80 -0.75 -1.54
C THR A 52 -6.98 -2.26 -1.46
N GLY A 53 -6.74 -2.84 -0.28
CA GLY A 53 -6.73 -4.27 -0.08
C GLY A 53 -8.11 -4.92 -0.14
N ILE A 54 -8.22 -5.89 -1.03
CA ILE A 54 -9.46 -6.61 -1.32
C ILE A 54 -9.75 -7.68 -0.26
N ILE A 55 -8.72 -8.27 0.34
CA ILE A 55 -8.90 -9.33 1.34
C ILE A 55 -9.57 -8.77 2.59
N GLN A 56 -9.09 -7.67 3.18
CA GLN A 56 -9.76 -7.06 4.33
C GLN A 56 -11.16 -6.53 3.96
N LYS A 57 -11.38 -6.11 2.70
CA LYS A 57 -12.72 -5.71 2.24
C LYS A 57 -13.72 -6.88 2.32
N ILE A 58 -13.30 -8.08 1.91
CA ILE A 58 -14.14 -9.28 1.85
C ILE A 58 -14.23 -10.00 3.20
N THR A 59 -13.11 -10.17 3.88
CA THR A 59 -12.97 -11.00 5.09
C THR A 59 -13.06 -10.20 6.39
N GLY A 60 -12.85 -8.88 6.34
CA GLY A 60 -12.72 -8.03 7.52
C GLY A 60 -11.35 -8.09 8.21
N ILE A 61 -10.48 -9.03 7.84
CA ILE A 61 -9.20 -9.26 8.52
C ILE A 61 -8.09 -8.39 7.89
N PRO A 62 -7.37 -7.57 8.69
CA PRO A 62 -6.43 -6.57 8.18
C PRO A 62 -5.01 -7.07 7.91
N SER A 63 -4.61 -8.21 8.48
CA SER A 63 -3.22 -8.67 8.44
C SER A 63 -3.12 -10.19 8.41
N PHE A 64 -2.15 -10.69 7.65
CA PHE A 64 -1.88 -12.11 7.50
C PHE A 64 -0.40 -12.39 7.27
N ARG A 65 0.09 -13.48 7.86
CA ARG A 65 1.29 -14.18 7.39
C ARG A 65 0.86 -15.31 6.45
N ALA A 66 1.43 -15.35 5.25
CA ALA A 66 1.29 -16.48 4.34
C ALA A 66 2.62 -17.21 4.21
N ASP A 67 2.65 -18.52 4.42
CA ASP A 67 3.83 -19.33 4.10
C ASP A 67 3.62 -20.09 2.78
N VAL A 68 4.65 -20.10 1.93
CA VAL A 68 4.64 -20.73 0.61
C VAL A 68 5.81 -21.69 0.43
N SER A 69 5.68 -22.65 -0.50
CA SER A 69 6.67 -23.72 -0.70
C SER A 69 7.94 -23.29 -1.44
N GLY A 70 7.97 -22.10 -2.02
CA GLY A 70 9.10 -21.60 -2.81
C GLY A 70 8.97 -20.11 -3.13
N PRO A 71 10.05 -19.47 -3.61
CA PRO A 71 10.06 -18.03 -3.85
C PRO A 71 9.14 -17.60 -4.99
N ILE A 72 8.64 -16.36 -4.85
CA ILE A 72 7.86 -15.63 -5.83
C ILE A 72 8.53 -14.26 -5.94
N ASP A 73 9.21 -14.02 -7.05
CA ASP A 73 10.12 -12.88 -7.16
C ASP A 73 9.39 -11.57 -7.51
N GLN A 74 8.54 -11.60 -8.54
CA GLN A 74 7.92 -10.39 -9.11
C GLN A 74 6.66 -10.66 -9.92
N GLY A 75 5.93 -9.58 -10.25
CA GLY A 75 4.71 -9.59 -11.04
C GLY A 75 3.44 -9.78 -10.21
N ASP A 76 2.28 -9.66 -10.86
CA ASP A 76 0.96 -9.65 -10.20
C ASP A 76 0.17 -10.95 -10.38
N SER A 77 0.72 -11.91 -11.10
CA SER A 77 0.01 -13.13 -11.48
C SER A 77 -0.30 -14.12 -10.34
N TRP A 78 0.21 -13.85 -9.14
CA TRP A 78 -0.07 -14.60 -7.91
C TRP A 78 -1.38 -14.14 -7.23
N GLN A 79 -1.90 -12.96 -7.56
CA GLN A 79 -3.02 -12.33 -6.87
C GLN A 79 -4.29 -13.18 -6.92
N LEU A 80 -4.61 -13.81 -8.05
CA LEU A 80 -5.79 -14.67 -8.19
C LEU A 80 -5.73 -15.88 -7.26
N ALA A 81 -4.60 -16.58 -7.22
CA ALA A 81 -4.41 -17.74 -6.33
C ALA A 81 -4.51 -17.32 -4.86
N MET A 82 -3.88 -16.20 -4.49
CA MET A 82 -3.98 -15.66 -3.12
C MET A 82 -5.42 -15.26 -2.76
N LEU A 83 -6.17 -14.63 -3.67
CA LEU A 83 -7.58 -14.32 -3.44
C LEU A 83 -8.40 -15.59 -3.17
N ILE A 84 -8.24 -16.61 -4.00
CA ILE A 84 -8.94 -17.88 -3.86
C ILE A 84 -8.57 -18.54 -2.52
N ALA A 85 -7.28 -18.59 -2.17
CA ALA A 85 -6.81 -19.16 -0.92
C ALA A 85 -7.39 -18.44 0.31
N HIS A 86 -7.39 -17.10 0.32
CA HIS A 86 -7.98 -16.30 1.40
C HIS A 86 -9.49 -16.51 1.53
N ARG A 87 -10.22 -16.59 0.41
CA ARG A 87 -11.66 -16.85 0.43
C ARG A 87 -11.98 -18.26 0.93
N LEU A 88 -11.18 -19.25 0.55
CA LEU A 88 -11.27 -20.60 1.09
C LEU A 88 -10.93 -20.64 2.59
N HIS A 89 -9.92 -19.89 3.03
CA HIS A 89 -9.50 -19.81 4.42
C HIS A 89 -10.60 -19.21 5.29
N HIS A 90 -11.17 -18.08 4.87
CA HIS A 90 -12.31 -17.44 5.55
C HIS A 90 -13.56 -18.35 5.62
N GLN A 91 -13.68 -19.33 4.72
CA GLN A 91 -14.75 -20.33 4.73
C GLN A 91 -14.37 -21.62 5.49
N ASN A 92 -13.20 -21.69 6.13
CA ASN A 92 -12.63 -22.89 6.76
C ASN A 92 -12.53 -24.09 5.79
N ARG A 93 -12.20 -23.81 4.52
CA ARG A 93 -12.10 -24.80 3.43
C ARG A 93 -10.71 -24.88 2.82
N PHE A 94 -9.81 -23.99 3.21
CA PHE A 94 -8.40 -24.02 2.83
C PHE A 94 -7.67 -25.11 3.61
N SER A 95 -6.84 -25.89 2.91
CA SER A 95 -5.97 -26.88 3.54
C SER A 95 -4.77 -26.16 4.14
N GLN A 96 -4.66 -26.13 5.46
CA GLN A 96 -3.42 -25.73 6.13
C GLN A 96 -2.56 -26.98 6.37
N ALA A 97 -1.27 -26.90 6.10
CA ALA A 97 -0.34 -27.91 6.59
C ALA A 97 -0.21 -27.75 8.12
N PRO A 98 -0.41 -28.81 8.93
CA PRO A 98 -0.31 -28.70 10.38
C PRO A 98 1.12 -28.39 10.84
N ASP A 99 1.27 -27.41 11.74
CA ASP A 99 2.53 -26.92 12.32
C ASP A 99 3.37 -27.98 13.08
N HIS A 100 2.83 -29.19 13.31
CA HIS A 100 3.40 -30.18 14.23
C HIS A 100 3.75 -31.55 13.63
N LEU A 101 3.47 -31.79 12.34
CA LEU A 101 3.63 -33.12 11.72
C LEU A 101 4.67 -33.14 10.59
N GLN A 102 5.84 -32.53 10.82
CA GLN A 102 6.95 -32.59 9.85
C GLN A 102 7.76 -33.91 9.94
N ASN A 103 7.41 -34.84 10.84
CA ASN A 103 8.16 -36.09 11.05
C ASN A 103 7.35 -37.39 10.89
N ASP A 104 6.05 -37.34 10.61
CA ASP A 104 5.26 -38.55 10.43
C ASP A 104 4.88 -38.73 8.95
N GLN A 105 5.22 -39.89 8.39
CA GLN A 105 4.85 -40.29 7.02
C GLN A 105 3.33 -40.24 6.79
N ASP A 106 2.53 -40.32 7.87
CA ASP A 106 1.07 -40.25 7.86
C ASP A 106 0.50 -38.86 7.47
N ALA A 107 1.28 -37.78 7.59
CA ALA A 107 0.83 -36.44 7.19
C ALA A 107 0.86 -36.24 5.66
N GLN A 108 1.72 -36.97 4.96
CA GLN A 108 1.82 -36.92 3.49
C GLN A 108 0.59 -37.55 2.84
N ASP A 109 0.06 -38.63 3.42
CA ASP A 109 -1.10 -39.38 2.90
C ASP A 109 -2.41 -38.57 2.98
N ILE A 110 -2.60 -37.72 4.01
CA ILE A 110 -3.81 -36.90 4.18
C ILE A 110 -3.89 -35.77 3.14
N HIS A 111 -2.75 -35.26 2.66
CA HIS A 111 -2.69 -34.15 1.71
C HIS A 111 -2.82 -34.56 0.24
N ASP A 112 -2.73 -35.85 -0.07
CA ASP A 112 -2.67 -36.33 -1.46
C ASP A 112 -4.05 -36.48 -2.12
N ASP A 113 -5.11 -36.68 -1.35
CA ASP A 113 -6.49 -36.82 -1.86
C ASP A 113 -7.28 -35.49 -1.93
N LEU A 114 -6.68 -34.39 -1.46
CA LEU A 114 -7.36 -33.10 -1.44
C LEU A 114 -7.46 -32.50 -2.86
N PRO A 115 -8.61 -31.87 -3.22
CA PRO A 115 -8.73 -31.09 -4.43
C PRO A 115 -7.64 -30.02 -4.53
N VAL A 116 -7.06 -29.89 -5.73
CA VAL A 116 -6.00 -28.94 -6.03
C VAL A 116 -6.51 -27.87 -6.98
N ILE A 117 -6.31 -26.61 -6.62
CA ILE A 117 -6.52 -25.47 -7.50
C ILE A 117 -5.17 -24.97 -8.00
N TRP A 118 -4.98 -24.97 -9.31
CA TRP A 118 -3.90 -24.29 -10.00
C TRP A 118 -4.46 -22.99 -10.58
N ALA A 119 -4.02 -21.83 -10.06
CA ALA A 119 -4.63 -20.54 -10.43
C ALA A 119 -3.58 -19.47 -10.72
N SER A 120 -3.80 -18.66 -11.76
CA SER A 120 -2.95 -17.52 -12.08
C SER A 120 -3.73 -16.39 -12.73
N GLY A 121 -3.43 -15.17 -12.33
CA GLY A 121 -4.16 -14.00 -12.81
C GLY A 121 -3.87 -12.78 -11.95
N GLN A 122 -3.98 -11.61 -12.56
CA GLN A 122 -4.01 -10.34 -11.85
C GLN A 122 -5.45 -10.02 -11.49
N VAL A 123 -5.69 -9.49 -10.28
CA VAL A 123 -7.04 -9.22 -9.80
C VAL A 123 -7.15 -7.78 -9.31
N ASP A 124 -8.14 -7.05 -9.81
CA ASP A 124 -8.43 -5.69 -9.36
C ASP A 124 -9.31 -5.66 -8.09
N ILE A 125 -9.57 -4.46 -7.57
CA ILE A 125 -10.39 -4.23 -6.36
C ILE A 125 -11.87 -4.66 -6.51
N ASN A 126 -12.34 -4.87 -7.75
CA ASN A 126 -13.68 -5.34 -8.09
C ASN A 126 -13.71 -6.86 -8.35
N GLN A 127 -12.60 -7.57 -8.11
CA GLN A 127 -12.43 -8.99 -8.43
C GLN A 127 -12.54 -9.29 -9.93
N THR A 128 -12.24 -8.30 -10.79
CA THR A 128 -12.04 -8.52 -12.22
C THR A 128 -10.69 -9.20 -12.42
N VAL A 129 -10.67 -10.29 -13.16
CA VAL A 129 -9.45 -11.03 -13.46
C VAL A 129 -8.93 -10.56 -14.81
N SER A 130 -7.67 -10.15 -14.87
CA SER A 130 -7.00 -9.75 -16.11
C SER A 130 -6.10 -10.87 -16.64
N PRO A 131 -5.95 -11.01 -17.97
CA PRO A 131 -5.04 -11.96 -18.56
C PRO A 131 -3.59 -11.64 -18.18
N ILE A 132 -2.77 -12.69 -18.11
CA ILE A 132 -1.36 -12.64 -17.75
C ILE A 132 -0.48 -13.14 -18.88
N MET A 133 0.81 -12.82 -18.82
CA MET A 133 1.80 -13.36 -19.76
C MET A 133 2.38 -14.69 -19.28
N HIS A 134 2.99 -15.42 -20.22
CA HIS A 134 3.74 -16.66 -19.99
C HIS A 134 2.93 -17.81 -19.36
N VAL A 135 1.63 -17.89 -19.65
CA VAL A 135 0.78 -18.95 -19.06
C VAL A 135 1.17 -20.34 -19.60
N ARG A 136 1.61 -20.42 -20.86
CA ARG A 136 2.12 -21.66 -21.46
C ARG A 136 3.37 -22.16 -20.73
N GLU A 137 4.35 -21.31 -20.50
CA GLU A 137 5.59 -21.65 -19.79
C GLU A 137 5.30 -22.05 -18.34
N LYS A 138 4.39 -21.35 -17.67
CA LYS A 138 3.91 -21.68 -16.32
C LYS A 138 3.28 -23.07 -16.22
N LEU A 139 2.46 -23.44 -17.21
CA LEU A 139 1.82 -24.74 -17.26
C LEU A 139 2.87 -25.84 -17.52
N LEU A 140 3.80 -25.61 -18.44
CA LEU A 140 4.90 -26.53 -18.72
C LEU A 140 5.79 -26.75 -17.49
N ALA A 141 6.14 -25.69 -16.77
CA ALA A 141 6.88 -25.76 -15.50
C ALA A 141 6.11 -26.53 -14.41
N SER A 142 4.77 -26.55 -14.49
CA SER A 142 3.90 -27.27 -13.56
C SER A 142 3.61 -28.72 -13.98
N GLN A 143 4.10 -29.17 -15.14
CA GLN A 143 3.65 -30.44 -15.74
C GLN A 143 3.91 -31.66 -14.84
N ALA A 144 5.02 -31.67 -14.09
CA ALA A 144 5.32 -32.75 -13.15
C ALA A 144 4.26 -32.85 -12.03
N LEU A 145 3.85 -31.71 -11.45
CA LEU A 145 2.78 -31.64 -10.45
C LEU A 145 1.44 -32.08 -11.04
N LEU A 146 1.06 -31.55 -12.20
CA LEU A 146 -0.23 -31.87 -12.84
C LEU A 146 -0.34 -33.36 -13.19
N LYS A 147 0.75 -33.95 -13.71
CA LYS A 147 0.83 -35.40 -13.96
C LYS A 147 0.72 -36.22 -12.68
N ALA A 148 1.40 -35.81 -11.61
CA ALA A 148 1.33 -36.50 -10.33
C ALA A 148 -0.11 -36.51 -9.76
N ILE A 149 -0.81 -35.38 -9.82
CA ILE A 149 -2.22 -35.26 -9.39
C ILE A 149 -3.13 -36.14 -10.25
N ASN A 150 -2.93 -36.13 -11.57
CA ASN A 150 -3.72 -36.97 -12.47
C ASN A 150 -3.49 -38.46 -12.21
N ASN A 151 -2.24 -38.89 -12.06
CA ASN A 151 -1.88 -40.29 -11.86
C ASN A 151 -2.48 -40.91 -10.59
N ARG A 152 -2.70 -40.08 -9.54
CA ARG A 152 -3.36 -40.51 -8.30
C ARG A 152 -4.88 -40.32 -8.31
N GLY A 153 -5.47 -39.89 -9.41
CA GLY A 153 -6.93 -39.66 -9.53
C GLY A 153 -7.44 -38.43 -8.77
N GLY A 154 -6.55 -37.50 -8.39
CA GLY A 154 -6.91 -36.30 -7.65
C GLY A 154 -7.70 -35.28 -8.49
N GLN A 155 -8.58 -34.52 -7.85
CA GLN A 155 -9.34 -33.45 -8.51
C GLN A 155 -8.45 -32.24 -8.79
N LEU A 156 -8.15 -31.99 -10.06
CA LEU A 156 -7.38 -30.84 -10.53
C LEU A 156 -8.32 -29.77 -11.10
N HIS A 157 -8.30 -28.58 -10.51
CA HIS A 157 -9.03 -27.40 -10.98
C HIS A 157 -8.03 -26.40 -11.57
N ILE A 158 -8.22 -25.97 -12.82
CA ILE A 158 -7.42 -24.93 -13.47
C ILE A 158 -8.25 -23.66 -13.54
N ALA A 159 -7.79 -22.58 -12.91
CA ALA A 159 -8.51 -21.32 -12.79
C ALA A 159 -7.71 -20.16 -13.41
N LEU A 160 -8.20 -19.63 -14.53
CA LEU A 160 -7.49 -18.63 -15.35
C LEU A 160 -8.46 -17.67 -16.04
N HIS A 161 -7.94 -16.54 -16.53
CA HIS A 161 -8.67 -15.72 -17.50
C HIS A 161 -9.03 -16.51 -18.77
N PRO A 162 -10.21 -16.32 -19.39
CA PRO A 162 -10.61 -17.02 -20.61
C PRO A 162 -9.57 -16.98 -21.74
N ASP A 163 -8.94 -15.83 -21.97
CA ASP A 163 -7.91 -15.68 -23.02
C ASP A 163 -6.69 -16.56 -22.76
N ASN A 164 -6.24 -16.63 -21.51
CA ASN A 164 -5.13 -17.51 -21.13
C ASN A 164 -5.52 -18.98 -21.21
N MET A 165 -6.76 -19.32 -20.84
CA MET A 165 -7.27 -20.69 -20.98
C MET A 165 -7.26 -21.13 -22.45
N ALA A 166 -7.66 -20.25 -23.36
CA ALA A 166 -7.65 -20.52 -24.80
C ALA A 166 -6.22 -20.73 -25.33
N GLU A 167 -5.23 -19.99 -24.83
CA GLU A 167 -3.82 -20.09 -25.24
C GLU A 167 -3.16 -21.45 -24.93
N ILE A 168 -3.60 -22.09 -23.84
CA ILE A 168 -3.05 -23.37 -23.35
C ILE A 168 -3.99 -24.56 -23.54
N ALA A 169 -5.08 -24.39 -24.29
CA ALA A 169 -6.12 -25.42 -24.43
C ALA A 169 -5.58 -26.78 -24.92
N ASP A 170 -4.49 -26.77 -25.71
CA ASP A 170 -3.77 -27.94 -26.22
C ASP A 170 -2.92 -28.66 -25.16
N LEU A 171 -2.63 -28.01 -24.04
CA LEU A 171 -1.72 -28.51 -23.00
C LEU A 171 -2.44 -28.88 -21.69
N ILE A 172 -3.71 -28.55 -21.56
CA ILE A 172 -4.53 -28.86 -20.39
C ILE A 172 -4.78 -30.39 -20.31
N PRO A 173 -4.55 -31.04 -19.15
CA PRO A 173 -4.89 -32.44 -18.97
C PRO A 173 -6.40 -32.69 -19.17
N GLU A 174 -6.78 -33.78 -19.85
CA GLU A 174 -8.19 -34.08 -20.18
C GLU A 174 -9.12 -34.19 -18.96
N ASN A 175 -8.58 -34.58 -17.81
CA ASN A 175 -9.32 -34.75 -16.57
C ASN A 175 -9.32 -33.48 -15.68
N ALA A 176 -8.69 -32.39 -16.12
CA ALA A 176 -8.70 -31.14 -15.39
C ALA A 176 -10.05 -30.42 -15.55
N ILE A 177 -10.55 -29.86 -14.45
CA ILE A 177 -11.77 -29.05 -14.44
C ILE A 177 -11.37 -27.59 -14.67
N CYS A 178 -11.70 -27.04 -15.82
CA CYS A 178 -11.35 -25.68 -16.21
C CYS A 178 -12.38 -24.67 -15.74
N HIS A 179 -11.89 -23.60 -15.09
CA HIS A 179 -12.67 -22.49 -14.57
C HIS A 179 -12.22 -21.21 -15.27
N PRO A 180 -12.91 -20.77 -16.33
CA PRO A 180 -12.68 -19.46 -16.93
C PRO A 180 -13.19 -18.37 -15.98
N LEU A 181 -12.29 -17.55 -15.46
CA LEU A 181 -12.59 -16.51 -14.48
C LEU A 181 -12.31 -15.14 -15.08
N SER A 182 -13.35 -14.32 -15.25
CA SER A 182 -13.20 -12.94 -15.74
C SER A 182 -13.69 -11.91 -14.71
N GLN A 183 -14.65 -12.30 -13.86
CA GLN A 183 -15.29 -11.41 -12.89
C GLN A 183 -15.59 -12.12 -11.57
N GLU A 184 -16.00 -11.35 -10.56
CA GLU A 184 -16.36 -11.83 -9.22
C GLU A 184 -17.34 -13.03 -9.25
N ALA A 185 -18.35 -12.98 -10.12
CA ALA A 185 -19.38 -14.00 -10.20
C ALA A 185 -18.80 -15.38 -10.58
N ASP A 186 -17.75 -15.42 -11.39
CA ASP A 186 -17.09 -16.67 -11.80
C ASP A 186 -16.30 -17.26 -10.64
N ILE A 187 -15.62 -16.42 -9.85
CA ILE A 187 -14.90 -16.84 -8.63
C ILE A 187 -15.90 -17.40 -7.61
N ASN A 188 -17.05 -16.73 -7.43
CA ASN A 188 -18.11 -17.21 -6.55
C ASN A 188 -18.66 -18.57 -7.00
N ARG A 189 -18.79 -18.79 -8.31
CA ARG A 189 -19.22 -20.07 -8.90
C ARG A 189 -18.20 -21.18 -8.61
N LEU A 190 -16.92 -20.96 -8.91
CA LEU A 190 -15.83 -21.90 -8.58
C LEU A 190 -15.89 -22.35 -7.11
N LEU A 191 -15.96 -21.39 -6.18
CA LEU A 191 -15.99 -21.71 -4.75
C LEU A 191 -17.25 -22.49 -4.34
N SER A 192 -18.38 -22.23 -5.00
CA SER A 192 -19.66 -22.91 -4.76
C SER A 192 -19.68 -24.33 -5.34
N ASP A 193 -19.17 -24.53 -6.56
CA ASP A 193 -19.09 -25.84 -7.22
C ASP A 193 -18.26 -26.81 -6.39
N MET A 194 -17.15 -26.31 -5.84
CA MET A 194 -16.31 -27.06 -4.91
C MET A 194 -17.01 -27.42 -3.59
N GLN A 195 -18.07 -26.71 -3.19
CA GLN A 195 -18.84 -27.02 -1.98
C GLN A 195 -19.81 -28.17 -2.25
N VAL A 196 -20.40 -28.21 -3.44
CA VAL A 196 -21.36 -29.24 -3.86
C VAL A 196 -20.66 -30.59 -4.08
N GLN A 197 -19.45 -30.59 -4.65
CA GLN A 197 -18.66 -31.80 -4.87
C GLN A 197 -18.25 -32.49 -3.56
N GLN A 198 -17.90 -31.73 -2.51
CA GLN A 198 -17.59 -32.30 -1.19
C GLN A 198 -18.82 -32.97 -0.52
N HIS A 199 -20.03 -32.44 -0.73
CA HIS A 199 -21.25 -33.06 -0.19
C HIS A 199 -21.64 -34.33 -0.94
N SER A 200 -21.35 -34.43 -2.24
CA SER A 200 -21.61 -35.66 -3.03
C SER A 200 -20.60 -36.76 -2.72
N ASN A 201 -19.32 -36.42 -2.55
CA ASN A 201 -18.29 -37.40 -2.18
C ASN A 201 -18.52 -37.94 -0.76
N ASN A 202 -18.87 -37.08 0.21
CA ASN A 202 -19.21 -37.53 1.56
C ASN A 202 -20.48 -38.40 1.59
N ALA A 203 -21.46 -38.17 0.71
CA ALA A 203 -22.64 -39.02 0.58
C ALA A 203 -22.34 -40.38 -0.08
N THR A 204 -21.28 -40.44 -0.91
CA THR A 204 -20.85 -41.66 -1.59
C THR A 204 -19.92 -42.51 -0.71
N ASP A 205 -19.06 -41.88 0.11
CA ASP A 205 -18.28 -42.57 1.15
C ASP A 205 -19.15 -43.08 2.29
N GLN A 206 -20.24 -42.36 2.64
CA GLN A 206 -21.25 -42.89 3.55
C GLN A 206 -22.10 -44.01 2.94
N ALA A 207 -22.20 -44.12 1.61
CA ALA A 207 -22.84 -45.25 0.96
C ALA A 207 -21.94 -46.49 0.90
N ASN A 208 -20.61 -46.33 0.84
CA ASN A 208 -19.65 -47.43 0.86
C ASN A 208 -19.29 -47.93 2.28
N HIS A 209 -19.58 -47.16 3.33
CA HIS A 209 -19.44 -47.59 4.73
C HIS A 209 -20.73 -48.13 5.37
N ILE A 210 -21.83 -48.25 4.61
CA ILE A 210 -23.08 -48.90 5.03
C ILE A 210 -23.30 -50.14 4.16
N GLU A 211 -22.35 -51.06 4.20
CA GLU A 211 -22.58 -52.45 3.78
C GLU A 211 -22.14 -53.39 4.92
N GLN A 212 -22.59 -53.09 6.13
CA GLN A 212 -22.67 -54.03 7.25
C GLN A 212 -23.46 -53.38 8.39
N THR A 213 -24.79 -53.45 8.29
CA THR A 213 -25.71 -53.76 9.40
C THR A 213 -27.14 -53.63 8.88
N ASP A 214 -27.77 -54.77 8.62
CA ASP A 214 -29.22 -54.89 8.64
C ASP A 214 -29.72 -54.53 10.05
N ASP A 215 -30.64 -53.57 10.15
CA ASP A 215 -32.00 -53.84 10.66
C ASP A 215 -32.78 -52.53 10.90
N ALA A 216 -33.98 -52.51 10.31
CA ALA A 216 -35.22 -51.90 10.79
C ALA A 216 -35.32 -50.40 11.14
N ALA A 217 -36.39 -49.81 10.57
CA ALA A 217 -37.25 -48.75 11.10
C ALA A 217 -37.03 -47.30 10.62
N THR A 218 -37.84 -46.93 9.62
CA THR A 218 -38.68 -45.72 9.54
C THR A 218 -38.07 -44.34 9.83
N SER A 219 -37.96 -43.57 8.75
CA SER A 219 -37.79 -42.11 8.59
C SER A 219 -38.19 -41.16 9.74
N PRO A 220 -37.38 -40.11 9.97
CA PRO A 220 -37.87 -38.87 10.59
C PRO A 220 -37.45 -37.60 9.82
N LEU A 221 -37.87 -37.44 8.56
CA LEU A 221 -37.68 -36.20 7.78
C LEU A 221 -38.99 -35.44 7.52
N ARG A 222 -39.86 -35.38 8.53
CA ARG A 222 -41.12 -34.60 8.43
C ARG A 222 -41.41 -33.65 9.59
N ARG A 223 -40.45 -33.39 10.49
CA ARG A 223 -40.65 -32.52 11.67
C ARG A 223 -39.90 -31.18 11.67
N ARG A 224 -39.05 -30.86 10.69
CA ARG A 224 -38.31 -29.58 10.63
C ARG A 224 -38.77 -28.57 9.58
N LEU A 225 -39.82 -28.87 8.81
CA LEU A 225 -40.33 -27.98 7.74
C LEU A 225 -41.46 -27.02 8.17
N ASN A 226 -41.97 -27.11 9.40
CA ASN A 226 -43.06 -26.25 9.87
C ASN A 226 -42.63 -25.09 10.79
N HIS A 227 -41.33 -24.86 11.00
CA HIS A 227 -40.85 -23.74 11.85
C HIS A 227 -40.32 -22.53 11.06
N ILE A 228 -40.13 -22.64 9.74
CA ILE A 228 -39.58 -21.56 8.91
C ILE A 228 -40.68 -20.75 8.18
N LEU A 229 -41.90 -21.29 8.07
CA LEU A 229 -43.01 -20.62 7.38
C LEU A 229 -43.91 -19.73 8.27
N SER A 230 -43.60 -19.56 9.56
CA SER A 230 -44.35 -18.68 10.47
C SER A 230 -43.71 -17.31 10.75
N ILE A 231 -42.46 -17.09 10.33
CA ILE A 231 -41.76 -15.80 10.55
C ILE A 231 -42.14 -14.76 9.48
N GLN A 232 -42.58 -15.19 8.31
CA GLN A 232 -42.87 -14.29 7.19
C GLN A 232 -44.20 -13.51 7.31
N LYS A 233 -45.07 -13.82 8.29
CA LYS A 233 -46.34 -13.11 8.52
C LYS A 233 -46.33 -12.12 9.70
N SER A 234 -45.19 -11.92 10.37
CA SER A 234 -45.08 -11.01 11.53
C SER A 234 -44.33 -9.70 11.26
N LEU A 235 -43.59 -9.57 10.16
CA LEU A 235 -42.77 -8.38 9.88
C LEU A 235 -43.48 -7.27 9.08
N SER A 236 -44.61 -7.56 8.43
CA SER A 236 -45.34 -6.57 7.62
C SER A 236 -46.26 -5.63 8.43
N ARG A 237 -46.38 -5.82 9.76
CA ARG A 237 -47.26 -5.00 10.62
C ARG A 237 -46.55 -3.89 11.40
N PHE A 238 -45.22 -3.79 11.33
CA PHE A 238 -44.43 -2.79 12.08
C PHE A 238 -44.10 -1.50 11.30
N PHE A 239 -44.52 -1.38 10.04
CA PHE A 239 -44.11 -0.27 9.18
C PHE A 239 -45.17 0.83 9.12
N ASN A 240 -45.13 1.73 10.10
CA ASN A 240 -46.01 2.90 10.16
C ASN A 240 -45.71 3.89 9.01
N LYS A 241 -46.72 4.60 8.51
CA LYS A 241 -46.66 5.51 7.33
C LYS A 241 -45.59 6.62 7.47
N ALA A 242 -45.22 6.97 8.70
CA ALA A 242 -44.14 7.90 9.03
C ALA A 242 -42.72 7.34 8.78
N TRP A 243 -42.53 6.02 8.93
CA TRP A 243 -41.24 5.35 8.70
C TRP A 243 -40.91 5.28 7.20
N LYS A 244 -41.92 5.08 6.35
CA LYS A 244 -41.77 5.12 4.88
C LYS A 244 -41.38 6.50 4.35
N ARG A 245 -41.88 7.59 4.97
CA ARG A 245 -41.48 8.97 4.62
C ARG A 245 -40.04 9.29 5.04
N ARG A 246 -39.58 8.79 6.18
CA ARG A 246 -38.18 8.93 6.63
C ARG A 246 -37.23 8.12 5.75
N LEU A 247 -37.56 6.87 5.40
CA LEU A 247 -36.78 6.04 4.47
C LEU A 247 -36.67 6.67 3.07
N ALA A 248 -37.73 7.32 2.57
CA ALA A 248 -37.67 8.03 1.29
C ALA A 248 -36.75 9.27 1.35
N GLY A 249 -36.76 10.01 2.47
CA GLY A 249 -35.84 11.13 2.70
C GLY A 249 -34.38 10.70 2.78
N TYR A 250 -34.08 9.63 3.53
CA TYR A 250 -32.74 9.05 3.57
C TYR A 250 -32.33 8.49 2.21
N GLY A 251 -33.24 7.86 1.47
CA GLY A 251 -33.00 7.36 0.11
C GLY A 251 -32.58 8.48 -0.85
N LEU A 252 -33.28 9.62 -0.84
CA LEU A 252 -32.94 10.79 -1.65
C LEU A 252 -31.58 11.39 -1.27
N ILE A 253 -31.29 11.50 0.04
CA ILE A 253 -29.98 11.98 0.51
C ILE A 253 -28.86 11.03 0.09
N THR A 254 -29.06 9.71 0.22
CA THR A 254 -28.06 8.71 -0.19
C THR A 254 -27.84 8.72 -1.70
N MET A 255 -28.89 8.90 -2.50
CA MET A 255 -28.77 9.01 -3.96
C MET A 255 -28.02 10.28 -4.35
N LEU A 256 -28.32 11.42 -3.72
CA LEU A 256 -27.62 12.67 -3.92
C LEU A 256 -26.13 12.54 -3.56
N LEU A 257 -25.81 11.91 -2.42
CA LEU A 257 -24.42 11.62 -2.01
C LEU A 257 -23.71 10.69 -2.99
N LEU A 258 -24.37 9.64 -3.51
CA LEU A 258 -23.80 8.77 -4.54
C LEU A 258 -23.53 9.52 -5.84
N THR A 259 -24.44 10.40 -6.28
CA THR A 259 -24.22 11.22 -7.48
C THR A 259 -23.06 12.20 -7.30
N LEU A 260 -22.96 12.86 -6.15
CA LEU A 260 -21.83 13.71 -5.79
C LEU A 260 -20.51 12.93 -5.78
N GLN A 261 -20.51 11.71 -5.23
CA GLN A 261 -19.33 10.85 -5.20
C GLN A 261 -18.86 10.44 -6.60
N GLN A 262 -19.77 10.25 -7.56
CA GLN A 262 -19.44 9.97 -8.95
C GLN A 262 -18.88 11.19 -9.70
N MET A 263 -19.13 12.42 -9.23
CA MET A 263 -18.58 13.63 -9.85
C MET A 263 -17.16 13.97 -9.37
N ILE A 264 -16.66 13.31 -8.32
CA ILE A 264 -15.27 13.48 -7.87
C ILE A 264 -14.34 12.80 -8.88
N PRO A 265 -13.34 13.53 -9.42
CA PRO A 265 -12.39 12.97 -10.39
C PRO A 265 -11.35 12.08 -9.70
N TRP A 266 -11.76 10.91 -9.21
CA TRP A 266 -10.88 9.96 -8.51
C TRP A 266 -9.67 9.53 -9.35
N GLN A 267 -9.88 9.21 -10.63
CA GLN A 267 -8.80 8.81 -11.53
C GLN A 267 -7.72 9.90 -11.68
N PRO A 268 -8.05 11.17 -12.00
CA PRO A 268 -7.08 12.26 -12.01
C PRO A 268 -6.35 12.49 -10.68
N ILE A 269 -7.05 12.41 -9.54
CA ILE A 269 -6.41 12.57 -8.22
C ILE A 269 -5.44 11.43 -7.93
N HIS A 270 -5.79 10.20 -8.29
CA HIS A 270 -4.87 9.06 -8.20
C HIS A 270 -3.65 9.25 -9.10
N ALA A 271 -3.83 9.73 -10.33
CA ALA A 271 -2.72 10.04 -11.22
C ALA A 271 -1.82 11.15 -10.63
N ALA A 272 -2.40 12.16 -9.98
CA ALA A 272 -1.64 13.20 -9.30
C ALA A 272 -0.82 12.64 -8.12
N MET A 273 -1.39 11.74 -7.32
CA MET A 273 -0.66 11.03 -6.25
C MET A 273 0.47 10.16 -6.80
N GLU A 274 0.24 9.46 -7.92
CA GLU A 274 1.26 8.64 -8.56
C GLU A 274 2.44 9.51 -9.04
N MET A 275 2.15 10.64 -9.70
CA MET A 275 3.16 11.61 -10.17
C MET A 275 3.95 12.23 -9.02
N GLU A 276 3.32 12.42 -7.87
CA GLU A 276 3.96 12.88 -6.64
C GLU A 276 4.96 11.83 -6.13
N LYS A 277 4.49 10.59 -5.92
CA LYS A 277 5.29 9.44 -5.45
C LYS A 277 6.42 9.01 -6.39
N SER A 278 6.29 9.30 -7.69
CA SER A 278 7.33 9.00 -8.67
C SER A 278 8.34 10.14 -8.84
N GLY A 279 8.18 11.26 -8.13
CA GLY A 279 9.03 12.45 -8.27
C GLY A 279 8.82 13.23 -9.59
N GLU A 280 7.71 13.00 -10.30
CA GLU A 280 7.37 13.66 -11.56
C GLU A 280 6.72 15.05 -11.34
N HIS A 281 7.32 15.88 -10.47
CA HIS A 281 6.74 17.15 -10.02
C HIS A 281 6.34 18.11 -11.16
N THR A 282 7.04 18.07 -12.30
CA THR A 282 6.70 18.93 -13.46
C THR A 282 5.40 18.51 -14.13
N LYS A 283 5.09 17.21 -14.18
CA LYS A 283 3.80 16.72 -14.69
C LYS A 283 2.70 17.03 -13.68
N LEU A 284 2.97 16.78 -12.40
CA LEU A 284 2.06 17.09 -11.29
C LEU A 284 1.62 18.56 -11.32
N ILE A 285 2.55 19.51 -11.29
CA ILE A 285 2.20 20.93 -11.26
C ILE A 285 1.45 21.40 -12.51
N ARG A 286 1.70 20.78 -13.67
CA ARG A 286 0.96 21.07 -14.90
C ARG A 286 -0.50 20.60 -14.78
N MET A 287 -0.70 19.40 -14.24
CA MET A 287 -2.04 18.85 -13.98
C MET A 287 -2.79 19.69 -12.94
N LEU A 288 -2.15 20.04 -11.82
CA LEU A 288 -2.77 20.89 -10.80
C LEU A 288 -3.21 22.23 -11.40
N LYS A 289 -2.35 22.85 -12.21
CA LYS A 289 -2.69 24.10 -12.90
C LYS A 289 -3.88 23.98 -13.85
N SER A 290 -4.02 22.87 -14.59
CA SER A 290 -5.18 22.69 -15.46
C SER A 290 -6.47 22.62 -14.65
N TYR A 291 -6.47 22.00 -13.47
CA TYR A 291 -7.65 21.93 -12.61
C TYR A 291 -7.95 23.21 -11.83
N ARG A 292 -6.95 24.05 -11.57
CA ARG A 292 -7.19 25.41 -11.03
C ARG A 292 -7.93 26.32 -12.01
N GLN A 293 -7.85 26.03 -13.30
CA GLN A 293 -8.49 26.78 -14.38
C GLN A 293 -9.75 26.08 -14.93
N ASP A 294 -10.16 24.97 -14.32
CA ASP A 294 -11.32 24.20 -14.75
C ASP A 294 -12.61 24.88 -14.29
N ASP A 295 -13.59 24.99 -15.19
CA ASP A 295 -14.91 25.54 -14.89
C ASP A 295 -15.75 24.59 -14.01
N ASN A 296 -15.35 23.31 -13.92
CA ASN A 296 -16.03 22.34 -13.06
C ASN A 296 -15.67 22.54 -11.59
N PHE A 297 -16.59 23.15 -10.84
CA PHE A 297 -16.46 23.42 -9.40
C PHE A 297 -16.09 22.18 -8.56
N ILE A 298 -16.64 21.01 -8.87
CA ILE A 298 -16.35 19.78 -8.10
C ILE A 298 -14.92 19.32 -8.34
N ALA A 299 -14.45 19.38 -9.59
CA ALA A 299 -13.06 19.03 -9.92
C ALA A 299 -12.09 20.02 -9.27
N TRP A 300 -12.34 21.32 -9.42
CA TRP A 300 -11.57 22.38 -8.78
C TRP A 300 -11.48 22.18 -7.26
N LEU A 301 -12.62 21.98 -6.59
CA LEU A 301 -12.68 21.80 -5.14
C LEU A 301 -11.94 20.53 -4.69
N SER A 302 -12.08 19.44 -5.44
CA SER A 302 -11.41 18.18 -5.13
C SER A 302 -9.89 18.30 -5.23
N PHE A 303 -9.39 19.00 -6.27
CA PHE A 303 -7.96 19.26 -6.41
C PHE A 303 -7.44 20.27 -5.40
N HIS A 304 -8.23 21.29 -5.06
CA HIS A 304 -7.89 22.20 -3.98
C HIS A 304 -7.76 21.45 -2.63
N TYR A 305 -8.68 20.52 -2.35
CA TYR A 305 -8.57 19.68 -1.16
C TYR A 305 -7.33 18.78 -1.22
N PHE A 306 -7.03 18.17 -2.37
CA PHE A 306 -5.82 17.38 -2.55
C PHE A 306 -4.54 18.20 -2.30
N GLU A 307 -4.45 19.42 -2.82
CA GLU A 307 -3.31 20.29 -2.59
C GLU A 307 -3.13 20.63 -1.11
N GLU A 308 -4.19 21.09 -0.43
CA GLU A 308 -4.15 21.49 0.98
C GLU A 308 -3.97 20.29 1.93
N ALA A 309 -4.82 19.26 1.80
CA ALA A 309 -4.87 18.17 2.76
C ALA A 309 -3.78 17.11 2.55
N TYR A 310 -3.34 16.88 1.31
CA TYR A 310 -2.32 15.87 1.02
C TYR A 310 -0.94 16.52 0.78
N LEU A 311 -0.82 17.43 -0.19
CA LEU A 311 0.50 17.95 -0.58
C LEU A 311 1.09 18.89 0.47
N GLN A 312 0.31 19.84 1.02
CA GLN A 312 0.85 20.72 2.07
C GLN A 312 1.15 19.94 3.35
N GLN A 313 0.27 19.01 3.75
CA GLN A 313 0.54 18.14 4.90
C GLN A 313 1.84 17.34 4.71
N LYS A 314 2.10 16.80 3.51
CA LYS A 314 3.36 16.11 3.20
C LYS A 314 4.56 17.06 3.27
N SER A 315 4.46 18.26 2.70
CA SER A 315 5.50 19.29 2.79
C SER A 315 5.87 19.57 4.26
N ASP A 316 4.87 19.74 5.12
CA ASP A 316 5.09 20.04 6.54
C ASP A 316 5.71 18.85 7.28
N GLN A 317 5.28 17.62 6.95
CA GLN A 317 5.88 16.38 7.48
C GLN A 317 7.36 16.25 7.11
N LEU A 318 7.73 16.54 5.85
CA LEU A 318 9.12 16.48 5.40
C LEU A 318 10.02 17.48 6.11
N ILE A 319 9.50 18.66 6.47
CA ILE A 319 10.24 19.64 7.27
C ILE A 319 10.32 19.19 8.74
N ALA A 320 9.24 18.62 9.30
CA ALA A 320 9.23 18.14 10.68
C ALA A 320 10.22 16.97 10.92
N GLN A 321 10.57 16.21 9.88
CA GLN A 321 11.59 15.16 9.94
C GLN A 321 13.02 15.71 9.95
N ILE A 322 13.21 17.01 9.70
CA ILE A 322 14.52 17.64 9.66
C ILE A 322 14.73 18.49 10.90
N ASP A 323 15.75 18.14 11.68
CA ASP A 323 16.22 18.94 12.80
C ASP A 323 17.25 19.96 12.30
N MET A 324 16.89 21.24 12.40
CA MET A 324 17.73 22.36 11.97
C MET A 324 18.21 23.13 13.20
N GLN A 325 19.52 23.21 13.37
CA GLN A 325 20.13 23.85 14.52
C GLN A 325 21.15 24.89 14.08
N LEU A 326 20.95 26.12 14.54
CA LEU A 326 21.94 27.17 14.42
C LEU A 326 22.91 27.05 15.59
N VAL A 327 24.20 26.84 15.30
CA VAL A 327 25.24 26.66 16.31
C VAL A 327 26.28 27.75 16.17
N TRP A 328 26.61 28.41 17.28
CA TRP A 328 27.68 29.40 17.33
C TRP A 328 28.53 29.29 18.59
N ALA A 329 29.74 29.80 18.50
CA ALA A 329 30.68 29.88 19.61
C ALA A 329 31.12 31.32 19.82
N VAL A 330 31.19 31.75 21.08
CA VAL A 330 31.75 33.05 21.49
C VAL A 330 32.95 32.79 22.39
N ALA A 331 33.98 33.62 22.28
CA ALA A 331 35.11 33.60 23.22
C ALA A 331 34.61 33.90 24.64
N ASN A 332 35.20 33.25 25.65
CA ASN A 332 34.90 33.55 27.05
C ASN A 332 35.33 34.99 27.39
N ASP A 333 34.72 35.57 28.43
CA ASP A 333 34.92 36.99 28.83
C ASP A 333 36.39 37.37 29.11
N ASN A 334 37.27 36.38 29.31
CA ASN A 334 38.71 36.56 29.55
C ASN A 334 39.60 36.24 28.33
N ALA A 335 39.03 35.83 27.20
CA ALA A 335 39.73 35.37 26.02
C ALA A 335 39.58 36.39 24.88
N SER A 336 40.70 36.92 24.38
CA SER A 336 40.73 37.84 23.23
C SER A 336 40.87 37.11 21.88
N SER A 337 41.07 35.79 21.90
CA SER A 337 41.28 34.94 20.73
C SER A 337 40.27 33.79 20.66
N CYS A 338 39.98 33.35 19.42
CA CYS A 338 39.18 32.17 19.12
C CYS A 338 40.00 30.88 19.25
N ASP A 339 40.42 30.57 20.48
CA ASP A 339 41.13 29.32 20.81
C ASP A 339 40.16 28.24 21.33
N ASN A 340 40.38 26.99 20.90
CA ASN A 340 39.46 25.86 21.09
C ASN A 340 39.07 25.58 22.54
N ASP A 341 39.96 25.82 23.50
CA ASP A 341 39.75 25.47 24.91
C ASP A 341 38.97 26.52 25.71
N GLN A 342 38.61 27.66 25.11
CA GLN A 342 37.99 28.80 25.80
C GLN A 342 36.74 29.35 25.09
N MET A 343 35.97 28.47 24.46
CA MET A 343 34.75 28.83 23.74
C MET A 343 33.47 28.39 24.47
N ARG A 344 32.50 29.31 24.52
CA ARG A 344 31.13 29.00 24.96
C ARG A 344 30.25 28.72 23.74
N TRP A 345 29.80 27.47 23.63
CA TRP A 345 28.93 27.00 22.57
C TRP A 345 27.46 27.26 22.89
N HIS A 346 26.73 27.75 21.89
CA HIS A 346 25.29 27.99 21.93
C HIS A 346 24.63 27.26 20.76
N ARG A 347 23.43 26.76 20.99
CA ARG A 347 22.65 25.98 20.04
C ARG A 347 21.21 26.48 20.09
N TYR A 348 20.66 26.78 18.93
CA TYR A 348 19.28 27.25 18.76
C TYR A 348 18.56 26.38 17.75
N GLU A 349 17.43 25.81 18.14
CA GLU A 349 16.57 25.03 17.25
C GLU A 349 15.74 25.96 16.37
N ILE A 350 15.84 25.78 15.05
CA ILE A 350 15.10 26.59 14.07
C ILE A 350 13.74 25.91 13.83
N ALA A 351 12.77 26.21 14.70
CA ALA A 351 11.39 25.75 14.55
C ALA A 351 10.50 26.81 13.89
N ASP A 352 10.76 28.09 14.16
CA ASP A 352 9.93 29.21 13.73
C ASP A 352 10.53 29.96 12.53
N ALA A 353 9.71 30.80 11.90
CA ALA A 353 10.13 31.67 10.80
C ALA A 353 11.11 32.80 11.24
N ALA A 354 11.28 33.02 12.54
CA ALA A 354 12.13 34.08 13.08
C ALA A 354 13.45 33.50 13.63
N LEU A 355 14.57 34.08 13.18
CA LEU A 355 15.90 33.71 13.66
C LEU A 355 16.33 34.59 14.85
N PRO A 356 17.13 34.06 15.79
CA PRO A 356 17.59 34.81 16.95
C PRO A 356 18.59 35.89 16.53
N SER A 357 18.71 36.96 17.33
CA SER A 357 19.80 37.91 17.17
C SER A 357 21.12 37.25 17.56
N LEU A 358 22.15 37.44 16.73
CA LEU A 358 23.47 36.85 16.94
C LEU A 358 24.42 37.86 17.58
N PRO A 359 25.34 37.42 18.46
CA PRO A 359 26.35 38.29 19.06
C PRO A 359 27.31 38.84 18.00
N GLN A 360 27.84 40.06 18.24
CA GLN A 360 28.75 40.73 17.29
C GLN A 360 30.06 39.95 17.12
N GLN A 361 30.63 39.46 18.22
CA GLN A 361 31.85 38.66 18.24
C GLN A 361 31.49 37.18 18.32
N ARG A 362 32.01 36.39 17.38
CA ARG A 362 31.79 34.95 17.30
C ARG A 362 32.95 34.28 16.58
N CYS A 363 33.33 33.12 17.08
CA CYS A 363 34.45 32.33 16.58
C CYS A 363 34.00 31.31 15.53
N HIS A 364 32.85 30.69 15.78
CA HIS A 364 32.22 29.78 14.84
C HIS A 364 30.75 30.12 14.69
N LEU A 365 30.24 29.91 13.47
CA LEU A 365 28.82 29.92 13.16
C LEU A 365 28.59 28.90 12.05
N TYR A 366 27.71 27.94 12.29
CA TYR A 366 27.30 26.98 11.27
C TYR A 366 25.85 26.56 11.47
N LEU A 367 25.24 26.15 10.37
CA LEU A 367 23.94 25.48 10.36
C LEU A 367 24.18 23.97 10.37
N GLU A 368 23.66 23.29 11.38
CA GLU A 368 23.61 21.84 11.46
C GLU A 368 22.21 21.39 11.03
N ILE A 369 22.14 20.45 10.08
CA ILE A 369 20.88 19.88 9.60
C ILE A 369 21.00 18.37 9.75
N GLN A 370 20.08 17.78 10.49
CA GLN A 370 20.02 16.34 10.72
C GLN A 370 18.70 15.76 10.21
N ASN A 371 18.77 14.63 9.53
CA ASN A 371 17.58 13.84 9.22
C ASN A 371 17.19 12.98 10.42
N ARG A 372 16.04 13.28 11.05
CA ARG A 372 15.44 12.50 12.14
C ARG A 372 14.35 11.53 11.65
N GLY A 373 14.03 11.53 10.36
CA GLY A 373 13.08 10.60 9.76
C GLY A 373 13.69 9.22 9.50
N ASP A 374 12.83 8.27 9.14
CA ASP A 374 13.20 6.87 8.88
C ASP A 374 13.70 6.63 7.43
N ASN A 375 13.46 7.59 6.53
CA ASN A 375 13.80 7.50 5.11
C ASN A 375 14.94 8.45 4.74
N ARG A 376 15.62 8.15 3.62
CA ARG A 376 16.56 9.09 3.01
C ARG A 376 15.83 10.33 2.51
N LEU A 377 16.40 11.51 2.80
CA LEU A 377 15.85 12.79 2.37
C LEU A 377 16.88 13.55 1.53
N ALA A 378 16.44 14.02 0.36
CA ALA A 378 17.17 14.97 -0.45
C ALA A 378 16.89 16.39 0.06
N ILE A 379 17.93 17.06 0.57
CA ILE A 379 17.85 18.39 1.17
C ILE A 379 18.62 19.38 0.29
N ALA A 380 18.04 20.56 0.11
CA ALA A 380 18.71 21.70 -0.48
C ALA A 380 18.66 22.89 0.48
N VAL A 381 19.80 23.57 0.64
CA VAL A 381 19.99 24.66 1.61
C VAL A 381 20.54 25.88 0.91
N ALA A 382 20.00 27.05 1.19
CA ALA A 382 20.54 28.33 0.76
C ALA A 382 20.54 29.29 1.93
N ILE A 383 21.61 30.08 2.03
CA ILE A 383 21.75 31.11 3.06
C ILE A 383 22.07 32.40 2.34
N ASN A 384 21.25 33.41 2.57
CA ASN A 384 21.35 34.70 1.90
C ASN A 384 21.37 35.84 2.90
N ILE A 385 22.16 36.87 2.63
CA ILE A 385 22.01 38.17 3.30
C ILE A 385 20.86 38.92 2.65
N ASN A 386 20.01 39.55 3.47
CA ASN A 386 18.97 40.45 3.03
C ASN A 386 19.38 41.90 3.28
N ASP A 387 19.97 42.56 2.29
CA ASP A 387 20.46 43.95 2.38
C ASP A 387 19.41 44.96 1.88
N GLY A 388 18.12 44.66 2.06
CA GLY A 388 17.00 45.51 1.65
C GLY A 388 16.73 45.51 0.14
N ASP A 389 17.73 45.86 -0.67
CA ASP A 389 17.65 45.93 -2.14
C ASP A 389 18.36 44.77 -2.85
N GLN A 390 19.29 44.10 -2.16
CA GLN A 390 20.07 43.00 -2.73
C GLN A 390 20.04 41.75 -1.86
N ILE A 391 19.94 40.60 -2.54
CA ILE A 391 20.06 39.27 -1.94
C ILE A 391 21.45 38.76 -2.29
N ILE A 392 22.32 38.62 -1.30
CA ILE A 392 23.70 38.17 -1.49
C ILE A 392 23.79 36.72 -1.03
N PRO A 393 24.12 35.75 -1.91
CA PRO A 393 24.23 34.35 -1.52
C PRO A 393 25.52 34.10 -0.73
N LEU A 394 25.36 33.61 0.50
CA LEU A 394 26.47 33.14 1.35
C LEU A 394 26.78 31.68 1.12
N LEU A 395 25.73 30.88 0.90
CA LEU A 395 25.84 29.47 0.54
C LEU A 395 25.13 29.29 -0.79
N GLN A 396 25.89 28.87 -1.81
CA GLN A 396 25.25 28.45 -3.05
C GLN A 396 24.41 27.20 -2.76
N PRO A 397 23.18 27.15 -3.28
CA PRO A 397 22.33 26.00 -3.10
C PRO A 397 23.04 24.76 -3.65
N ALA A 398 23.10 23.71 -2.83
CA ALA A 398 23.55 22.39 -3.19
C ALA A 398 22.53 21.38 -2.68
N GLN A 399 22.25 20.36 -3.48
CA GLN A 399 21.37 19.26 -3.10
C GLN A 399 22.23 18.12 -2.54
N THR A 400 21.90 17.65 -1.35
CA THR A 400 22.58 16.55 -0.66
C THR A 400 21.54 15.54 -0.19
N GLU A 401 21.85 14.26 -0.26
CA GLU A 401 21.00 13.20 0.29
C GLU A 401 21.50 12.83 1.69
N LEU A 402 20.60 12.85 2.69
CA LEU A 402 20.89 12.46 4.06
C LEU A 402 20.18 11.15 4.40
N ALA A 403 20.96 10.16 4.85
CA ALA A 403 20.43 8.95 5.48
C ALA A 403 19.80 9.27 6.85
N PRO A 404 18.94 8.37 7.38
CA PRO A 404 18.44 8.50 8.75
C PRO A 404 19.58 8.70 9.75
N THR A 405 19.41 9.64 10.68
CA THR A 405 20.39 10.08 11.69
C THR A 405 21.63 10.83 11.16
N GLU A 406 21.84 10.87 9.85
CA GLU A 406 22.94 11.60 9.22
C GLU A 406 22.72 13.12 9.35
N TYR A 407 23.81 13.85 9.54
CA TYR A 407 23.80 15.30 9.63
C TYR A 407 24.85 15.94 8.73
N ILE A 408 24.54 17.15 8.28
CA ILE A 408 25.46 18.02 7.55
C ILE A 408 25.67 19.33 8.29
N ARG A 409 26.85 19.91 8.12
CA ARG A 409 27.21 21.21 8.68
C ARG A 409 27.58 22.17 7.57
N HIS A 410 26.93 23.33 7.56
CA HIS A 410 27.24 24.42 6.64
C HIS A 410 27.84 25.59 7.43
N PRO A 411 29.14 25.87 7.27
CA PRO A 411 29.74 27.06 7.90
C PRO A 411 29.11 28.32 7.32
N ILE A 412 28.83 29.30 8.18
CA ILE A 412 28.25 30.58 7.80
C ILE A 412 29.27 31.67 8.10
N HIS A 413 29.77 32.29 7.04
CA HIS A 413 30.67 33.43 7.14
C HIS A 413 29.87 34.71 6.90
N LEU A 414 29.38 35.38 7.96
CA LEU A 414 28.93 36.77 7.81
C LEU A 414 30.02 37.72 8.29
N THR A 415 30.41 38.63 7.41
CA THR A 415 31.41 39.68 7.64
C THR A 415 30.82 40.91 8.33
N GLU A 416 29.49 41.09 8.30
CA GLU A 416 28.76 42.23 8.85
C GLU A 416 27.52 41.75 9.64
N GLN A 417 26.99 42.58 10.54
CA GLN A 417 25.71 42.33 11.25
C GLN A 417 24.49 42.60 10.34
N LYS A 418 24.49 42.03 9.14
CA LYS A 418 23.33 42.13 8.25
C LYS A 418 22.37 40.98 8.54
N PRO A 419 21.05 41.25 8.52
CA PRO A 419 20.06 40.19 8.67
C PRO A 419 20.22 39.19 7.54
N PHE A 420 20.16 37.92 7.89
CA PHE A 420 20.24 36.82 6.92
C PHE A 420 19.01 35.93 7.00
N MET A 421 18.83 35.14 5.96
CA MET A 421 17.73 34.21 5.80
C MET A 421 18.31 32.83 5.49
N ILE A 422 17.74 31.82 6.13
CA ILE A 422 18.00 30.40 5.88
C ILE A 422 16.79 29.85 5.13
N MET A 423 17.05 29.21 4.01
CA MET A 423 16.06 28.60 3.14
C MET A 423 16.40 27.13 3.00
N VAL A 424 15.45 26.27 3.34
CA VAL A 424 15.62 24.81 3.26
C VAL A 424 14.47 24.22 2.46
N SER A 425 14.78 23.27 1.60
CA SER A 425 13.78 22.42 0.96
C SER A 425 14.16 20.96 1.03
N SER A 426 13.14 20.11 1.18
CA SER A 426 13.29 18.67 1.40
C SER A 426 12.38 17.86 0.50
N SER A 427 12.86 16.72 0.02
CA SER A 427 12.10 15.78 -0.80
C SER A 427 12.58 14.36 -0.56
N GLU A 428 11.70 13.37 -0.72
CA GLU A 428 12.05 11.94 -0.75
C GLU A 428 12.80 11.55 -2.03
N HIS A 429 12.78 12.41 -3.06
CA HIS A 429 13.39 12.12 -4.35
C HIS A 429 14.48 13.14 -4.69
N MET A 430 15.67 12.65 -5.01
CA MET A 430 16.77 13.48 -5.51
C MET A 430 16.59 13.81 -7.00
N THR A 431 15.59 14.62 -7.35
CA THR A 431 15.33 15.04 -8.74
C THR A 431 15.79 16.46 -9.03
N SER A 432 16.24 16.71 -10.27
CA SER A 432 16.67 18.05 -10.69
C SER A 432 15.52 19.06 -10.82
N ASN A 433 14.27 18.60 -10.87
CA ASN A 433 13.11 19.44 -11.16
C ASN A 433 12.77 20.40 -10.02
N TRP A 434 12.53 19.87 -8.82
CA TRP A 434 12.24 20.71 -7.65
C TRP A 434 13.47 21.51 -7.24
N TYR A 435 14.68 20.95 -7.40
CA TYR A 435 15.91 21.66 -7.10
C TYR A 435 16.08 22.93 -7.96
N ARG A 436 15.67 22.91 -9.24
CA ARG A 436 15.64 24.13 -10.08
C ARG A 436 14.66 25.18 -9.52
N TRP A 437 13.53 24.76 -8.97
CA TRP A 437 12.58 25.67 -8.33
C TRP A 437 13.15 26.26 -7.05
N PHE A 438 13.81 25.45 -6.23
CA PHE A 438 14.55 25.89 -5.05
C PHE A 438 15.61 26.93 -5.42
N LYS A 439 16.46 26.69 -6.42
CA LYS A 439 17.46 27.67 -6.87
C LYS A 439 16.84 29.01 -7.29
N ARG A 440 15.70 28.97 -7.99
CA ARG A 440 14.98 30.21 -8.39
C ARG A 440 14.39 30.93 -7.19
N TRP A 441 13.84 30.20 -6.24
CA TRP A 441 13.31 30.76 -4.99
C TRP A 441 14.43 31.37 -4.15
N ALA A 442 15.55 30.66 -3.97
CA ALA A 442 16.73 31.15 -3.26
C ALA A 442 17.30 32.43 -3.88
N ALA A 443 17.30 32.55 -5.21
CA ALA A 443 17.76 33.76 -5.89
C ALA A 443 16.76 34.94 -5.78
N ARG A 444 15.46 34.66 -5.56
CA ARG A 444 14.40 35.68 -5.45
C ARG A 444 13.39 35.29 -4.37
N PRO A 445 13.73 35.45 -3.07
CA PRO A 445 12.90 34.97 -1.96
C PRO A 445 11.52 35.63 -1.86
N ALA A 446 11.41 36.90 -2.31
CA ALA A 446 10.12 37.61 -2.40
C ALA A 446 9.20 37.07 -3.51
N GLY A 447 9.74 36.26 -4.45
CA GLY A 447 8.97 35.64 -5.52
C GLY A 447 8.15 34.45 -5.01
N LEU A 448 6.87 34.68 -4.73
CA LEU A 448 5.95 33.65 -4.25
C LEU A 448 5.77 32.48 -5.23
N THR A 449 5.92 32.71 -6.55
CA THR A 449 5.64 31.67 -7.56
C THR A 449 6.52 30.43 -7.42
N ALA A 450 7.82 30.61 -7.13
CA ALA A 450 8.75 29.48 -7.01
C ALA A 450 8.58 28.74 -5.68
N LYS A 451 8.33 29.49 -4.59
CA LYS A 451 8.00 28.93 -3.27
C LYS A 451 6.70 28.10 -3.33
N ASN A 452 5.66 28.67 -3.94
CA ASN A 452 4.37 27.98 -4.09
C ASN A 452 4.55 26.74 -4.99
N SER A 453 5.34 26.81 -6.07
CA SER A 453 5.57 25.62 -6.91
C SER A 453 6.19 24.45 -6.12
N LEU A 454 7.03 24.72 -5.12
CA LEU A 454 7.56 23.69 -4.23
C LEU A 454 6.46 23.13 -3.31
N LYS A 455 5.77 24.02 -2.58
CA LYS A 455 4.71 23.63 -1.63
C LYS A 455 3.55 22.89 -2.32
N ASP A 456 3.11 23.42 -3.46
CA ASP A 456 2.04 22.87 -4.32
C ASP A 456 2.42 21.53 -4.97
N THR A 457 3.65 21.03 -4.80
CA THR A 457 4.08 19.72 -5.32
C THR A 457 4.52 18.77 -4.23
N GLY A 458 4.19 19.07 -2.96
CA GLY A 458 4.52 18.22 -1.81
C GLY A 458 5.98 18.28 -1.37
N ILE A 459 6.76 19.24 -1.88
CA ILE A 459 8.15 19.47 -1.46
C ILE A 459 8.13 20.25 -0.15
N GLY A 460 8.87 19.78 0.84
CA GLY A 460 9.04 20.47 2.11
C GLY A 460 9.74 21.81 1.89
N VAL A 461 9.21 22.88 2.49
CA VAL A 461 9.77 24.23 2.38
C VAL A 461 9.81 24.91 3.75
N HIS A 462 10.99 25.35 4.16
CA HIS A 462 11.17 26.15 5.37
C HIS A 462 11.98 27.42 5.07
N LEU A 463 11.53 28.55 5.64
CA LEU A 463 12.19 29.84 5.55
C LEU A 463 12.24 30.44 6.96
N ALA A 464 13.45 30.68 7.43
CA ALA A 464 13.69 31.41 8.67
C ALA A 464 14.50 32.67 8.35
N ALA A 465 14.09 33.83 8.86
CA ALA A 465 14.72 35.11 8.61
C ALA A 465 15.00 35.84 9.93
N GLN A 466 16.11 36.56 9.99
CA GLN A 466 16.26 37.59 11.01
C GLN A 466 15.43 38.81 10.59
N ASP A 467 14.63 39.33 11.51
CA ASP A 467 13.98 40.62 11.31
C ASP A 467 15.04 41.72 11.13
N LYS A 468 14.67 42.78 10.40
CA LYS A 468 15.49 43.99 10.37
C LYS A 468 15.55 44.54 11.80
N ALA A 469 16.73 44.48 12.42
CA ALA A 469 16.99 45.08 13.72
C ALA A 469 16.79 46.59 13.69
#